data_AF-A0A2K5YWH5-F1
#
_entry.id   AF-A0A2K5YWH5-F1
#
_cell.length_a   1.000
_cell.length_b   1.000
_cell.length_c   1.000
_cell.angle_alpha   90.00
_cell.angle_beta   90.00
_cell.angle_gamma   90.00
#
_symmetry.space_group_name_H-M   'P 1'
#
loop_
_entity.id
_entity.type
_entity.pdbx_description
1 polymer ?
#
loop_
_entity_poly.entity_id
_entity_poly.type
_entity_poly.pdbx_seq_one_letter_code
_entity_poly.pdbx_strand_id
1 'polypeptide(L)'
;MALLVSGVYLTHQQKVLRLYKRVLRHLESWCVHRDKYRYFACLMRARFEEHKNEKDMMKATQLLKEAEEEFWYYQHPQPYIFPDSPGGTSYERYDCYKVPEWCLDDWHPSEKAMYPDYFAKREQWKKLRRESWEREVRSTCTSIFLRYVDGFYAQGNNSNSDILLGLREMSWYLPIGFQNAYSASSQLRHANDFLKN
;
A
#
# COMPACT_ATOMS: atom_id res chain seq x y z
N MET A 1 -14.34 -2.61 -7.61
CA MET A 1 -13.59 -1.33 -7.56
C MET A 1 -12.11 -1.57 -7.81
N ALA A 2 -11.48 -0.73 -8.63
CA ALA A 2 -10.11 -0.89 -9.14
C ALA A 2 -9.10 0.01 -8.42
N LEU A 3 -9.25 0.23 -7.12
CA LEU A 3 -8.35 1.05 -6.33
C LEU A 3 -7.29 0.16 -5.67
N LEU A 4 -6.03 0.40 -6.01
CA LEU A 4 -4.87 -0.17 -5.33
C LEU A 4 -4.10 0.95 -4.65
N VAL A 5 -3.60 0.69 -3.44
CA VAL A 5 -2.79 1.65 -2.69
C VAL A 5 -1.45 1.93 -3.38
N SER A 6 -0.90 0.96 -4.10
CA SER A 6 0.44 1.03 -4.70
C SER A 6 0.45 1.16 -6.23
N GLY A 7 -0.71 1.19 -6.89
CA GLY A 7 -0.78 1.16 -8.36
C GLY A 7 -1.93 2.00 -8.90
N VAL A 8 -1.66 2.77 -9.94
CA VAL A 8 -2.63 3.69 -10.57
C VAL A 8 -3.77 2.93 -11.25
N TYR A 9 -3.51 1.73 -11.79
CA TYR A 9 -4.50 0.91 -12.46
C TYR A 9 -4.24 -0.60 -12.27
N LEU A 10 -5.27 -1.40 -12.49
CA LEU A 10 -5.15 -2.86 -12.52
C LEU A 10 -4.66 -3.35 -13.87
N THR A 11 -3.64 -4.20 -13.86
CA THR A 11 -3.16 -4.88 -15.08
C THR A 11 -4.21 -5.88 -15.57
N HIS A 12 -4.18 -6.21 -16.87
CA HIS A 12 -5.09 -7.19 -17.46
C HIS A 12 -5.05 -8.53 -16.72
N GLN A 13 -3.83 -9.03 -16.44
CA GLN A 13 -3.63 -10.26 -15.66
C GLN A 13 -4.30 -10.19 -14.28
N GLN A 14 -4.16 -9.07 -13.56
CA GLN A 14 -4.80 -8.91 -12.25
C GLN A 14 -6.33 -8.92 -12.35
N LYS A 15 -6.91 -8.34 -13.40
CA LYS A 15 -8.36 -8.39 -13.64
C LYS A 15 -8.83 -9.83 -13.87
N VAL A 16 -8.17 -10.58 -14.73
CA VAL A 16 -8.46 -12.01 -14.98
C VAL A 16 -8.38 -12.82 -13.69
N LEU A 17 -7.31 -12.66 -12.91
CA LEU A 17 -7.12 -13.40 -11.66
C LEU A 17 -8.21 -13.07 -10.62
N ARG A 18 -8.63 -11.80 -10.54
CA ARG A 18 -9.74 -11.37 -9.66
C ARG A 18 -11.06 -11.97 -10.12
N LEU A 19 -11.35 -11.96 -11.42
CA LEU A 19 -12.54 -12.58 -11.99
C LEU A 19 -12.57 -14.08 -11.69
N TYR A 20 -11.47 -14.80 -11.96
CA TYR A 20 -11.34 -16.23 -11.67
C TYR A 20 -11.61 -16.54 -10.19
N LYS A 21 -11.02 -15.76 -9.27
CA LYS A 21 -11.28 -15.92 -7.83
C LYS A 21 -12.75 -15.71 -7.49
N ARG A 22 -13.41 -14.69 -8.06
CA ARG A 22 -14.85 -14.42 -7.84
C ARG A 22 -15.70 -15.56 -8.38
N VAL A 23 -15.47 -16.00 -9.62
CA VAL A 23 -16.19 -17.12 -10.25
C VAL A 23 -16.16 -18.35 -9.34
N LEU A 24 -14.99 -18.76 -8.85
CA LEU A 24 -14.89 -19.93 -7.98
C LEU A 24 -15.63 -19.76 -6.63
N ARG A 25 -15.63 -18.57 -6.03
CA ARG A 25 -16.37 -18.32 -4.78
C ARG A 25 -17.88 -18.33 -4.97
N HIS A 26 -18.37 -17.80 -6.09
CA HIS A 26 -19.80 -17.91 -6.43
C HIS A 26 -20.18 -19.34 -6.80
N LEU A 27 -19.30 -20.08 -7.47
CA LEU A 27 -19.49 -21.50 -7.74
C LEU A 27 -19.60 -22.31 -6.44
N GLU A 28 -18.73 -22.04 -5.45
CA GLU A 28 -18.81 -22.60 -4.10
C GLU A 28 -20.11 -22.24 -3.39
N SER A 29 -20.70 -21.08 -3.68
CA SER A 29 -21.98 -20.66 -3.12
C SER A 29 -23.17 -21.42 -3.74
N TRP A 30 -23.11 -21.73 -5.05
CA TRP A 30 -24.12 -22.56 -5.73
C TRP A 30 -23.98 -24.05 -5.41
N CYS A 31 -22.75 -24.57 -5.43
CA CYS A 31 -22.42 -25.97 -5.20
C CYS A 31 -21.99 -26.19 -3.75
N VAL A 32 -22.97 -26.36 -2.85
CA VAL A 32 -22.73 -26.52 -1.41
C VAL A 32 -21.85 -27.74 -1.09
N HIS A 33 -22.05 -28.86 -1.80
CA HIS A 33 -21.28 -30.09 -1.58
C HIS A 33 -19.90 -30.03 -2.25
N ARG A 34 -18.87 -30.49 -1.52
CA ARG A 34 -17.47 -30.30 -1.88
C ARG A 34 -17.03 -31.11 -3.11
N ASP A 35 -17.61 -32.28 -3.29
CA ASP A 35 -17.43 -33.18 -4.43
C ASP A 35 -17.92 -32.53 -5.74
N LYS A 36 -19.15 -32.03 -5.75
CA LYS A 36 -19.75 -31.33 -6.90
C LYS A 36 -18.99 -30.04 -7.20
N TYR A 37 -18.69 -29.25 -6.17
CA TYR A 37 -17.87 -28.05 -6.32
C TYR A 37 -16.54 -28.35 -7.00
N ARG A 38 -15.83 -29.40 -6.57
CA ARG A 38 -14.51 -29.75 -7.10
C ARG A 38 -14.58 -30.10 -8.58
N TYR A 39 -15.59 -30.86 -8.99
CA TYR A 39 -15.83 -31.21 -10.39
C TYR A 39 -16.01 -29.95 -11.26
N PHE A 40 -16.94 -29.08 -10.89
CA PHE A 40 -17.22 -27.86 -11.66
C PHE A 40 -16.08 -26.84 -11.61
N ALA A 41 -15.34 -26.75 -10.50
CA ALA A 41 -14.16 -25.90 -10.40
C ALA A 41 -13.05 -26.32 -11.38
N CYS A 42 -12.85 -27.64 -11.56
CA CYS A 42 -11.93 -28.16 -12.57
C CYS A 42 -12.39 -27.83 -14.00
N LEU A 43 -13.68 -27.95 -14.30
CA LEU A 43 -14.25 -27.55 -15.59
C LEU A 43 -14.06 -26.05 -15.86
N MET A 44 -14.33 -25.20 -14.87
CA MET A 44 -14.08 -23.75 -15.01
C MET A 44 -12.60 -23.48 -15.25
N ARG A 45 -11.70 -24.15 -14.52
CA ARG A 45 -10.26 -23.98 -14.75
C ARG A 45 -9.85 -24.36 -16.17
N ALA A 46 -10.39 -25.44 -16.73
CA ALA A 46 -10.13 -25.81 -18.12
C ALA A 46 -10.56 -24.70 -19.10
N ARG A 47 -11.77 -24.13 -18.93
CA ARG A 47 -12.25 -23.00 -19.74
C ARG A 47 -11.32 -21.78 -19.68
N PHE A 48 -10.79 -21.45 -18.49
CA PHE A 48 -9.83 -20.34 -18.35
C PHE A 48 -8.46 -20.68 -18.95
N GLU A 49 -8.04 -21.95 -18.93
CA GLU A 49 -6.75 -22.39 -19.48
C GLU A 49 -6.76 -22.46 -21.03
N GLU A 50 -7.91 -22.73 -21.65
CA GLU A 50 -8.09 -22.71 -23.12
C GLU A 50 -7.63 -21.40 -23.75
N HIS A 51 -7.93 -20.26 -23.11
CA HIS A 51 -7.57 -18.92 -23.60
C HIS A 51 -6.33 -18.31 -22.92
N LYS A 52 -5.53 -19.13 -22.22
CA LYS A 52 -4.36 -18.63 -21.48
C LYS A 52 -3.24 -18.09 -22.38
N ASN A 53 -3.07 -18.67 -23.57
CA ASN A 53 -1.97 -18.38 -24.49
C ASN A 53 -2.35 -17.41 -25.62
N GLU A 54 -3.45 -16.66 -25.47
CA GLU A 54 -3.90 -15.67 -26.45
C GLU A 54 -2.93 -14.47 -26.47
N LYS A 55 -2.33 -14.20 -27.62
CA LYS A 55 -1.34 -13.11 -27.80
C LYS A 55 -1.98 -11.76 -28.11
N ASP A 56 -3.18 -11.77 -28.68
CA ASP A 56 -3.91 -10.55 -29.03
C ASP A 56 -4.62 -9.97 -27.80
N MET A 57 -4.17 -8.78 -27.40
CA MET A 57 -4.70 -8.08 -26.24
C MET A 57 -6.11 -7.54 -26.45
N MET A 58 -6.52 -7.21 -27.69
CA MET A 58 -7.90 -6.74 -27.94
C MET A 58 -8.90 -7.89 -27.79
N LYS A 59 -8.54 -9.06 -28.34
CA LYS A 59 -9.33 -10.28 -28.15
C LYS A 59 -9.39 -10.66 -26.66
N ALA A 60 -8.28 -10.58 -25.94
CA ALA A 60 -8.24 -10.89 -24.52
C ALA A 60 -9.13 -9.96 -23.67
N THR A 61 -9.16 -8.66 -23.97
CA THR A 61 -10.05 -7.72 -23.26
C THR A 61 -11.52 -7.92 -23.60
N GLN A 62 -11.82 -8.28 -24.85
CA GLN A 62 -13.18 -8.64 -25.25
C GLN A 62 -13.68 -9.90 -24.53
N LEU A 63 -12.87 -10.97 -24.50
CA LEU A 63 -13.18 -12.20 -23.76
C LEU A 63 -13.39 -11.92 -22.27
N LEU A 64 -12.58 -11.03 -21.68
CA LEU A 64 -12.75 -10.62 -20.28
C LEU A 64 -14.10 -9.92 -20.06
N LYS A 65 -14.49 -9.03 -20.97
CA LYS A 65 -15.78 -8.33 -20.90
C LYS A 65 -16.96 -9.31 -21.00
N GLU A 66 -16.93 -10.21 -21.98
CA GLU A 66 -17.94 -11.25 -22.15
C GLU A 66 -18.03 -12.17 -20.92
N ALA A 67 -16.88 -12.54 -20.34
CA ALA A 67 -16.84 -13.34 -19.13
C ALA A 67 -17.35 -12.59 -17.88
N GLU A 68 -17.15 -11.27 -17.80
CA GLU A 68 -17.72 -10.43 -16.74
C GLU A 68 -19.25 -10.32 -16.87
N GLU A 69 -19.78 -10.24 -18.09
CA GLU A 69 -21.22 -10.26 -18.37
C GLU A 69 -21.85 -11.62 -18.04
N GLU A 70 -21.22 -12.73 -18.45
CA GLU A 70 -21.64 -14.09 -18.07
C GLU A 70 -21.65 -14.24 -16.54
N PHE A 71 -20.58 -13.82 -15.87
CA PHE A 71 -20.48 -13.87 -14.42
C PHE A 71 -21.57 -13.03 -13.74
N TRP A 72 -21.87 -11.83 -14.25
CA TRP A 72 -22.90 -10.96 -13.69
C TRP A 72 -24.30 -11.59 -13.76
N TYR A 73 -24.60 -12.28 -14.86
CA TYR A 73 -25.89 -12.96 -15.05
C TYR A 73 -26.06 -14.17 -14.12
N TYR A 74 -25.00 -14.97 -13.90
CA TYR A 74 -25.05 -16.21 -13.11
C TYR A 74 -24.59 -16.07 -11.65
N GLN A 75 -24.32 -14.86 -11.17
CA GLN A 75 -23.86 -14.66 -9.79
C GLN A 75 -24.94 -15.10 -8.78
N HIS A 76 -24.53 -15.85 -7.75
CA HIS A 76 -25.43 -16.22 -6.66
C HIS A 76 -25.96 -14.95 -5.95
N PRO A 77 -27.28 -14.82 -5.69
CA PRO A 77 -27.86 -13.62 -5.04
C PRO A 77 -27.28 -13.31 -3.66
N GLN A 78 -26.96 -14.34 -2.89
CA GLN A 78 -26.36 -14.22 -1.55
C GLN A 78 -25.08 -15.05 -1.48
N PRO A 79 -23.93 -14.56 -1.97
CA PRO A 79 -22.70 -15.35 -1.98
C PRO A 79 -22.23 -15.66 -0.55
N TYR A 80 -21.46 -16.74 -0.40
CA TYR A 80 -20.80 -17.05 0.86
C TYR A 80 -19.68 -16.03 1.15
N ILE A 81 -19.82 -15.30 2.25
CA ILE A 81 -18.86 -14.32 2.74
C ILE A 81 -18.32 -14.83 4.08
N PHE A 82 -17.00 -14.84 4.23
CA PHE A 82 -16.38 -15.25 5.49
C PHE A 82 -16.77 -14.28 6.62
N PRO A 83 -16.94 -14.77 7.87
CA PRO A 83 -17.46 -13.96 8.97
C PRO A 83 -16.71 -12.63 9.20
N ASP A 84 -15.38 -12.66 9.16
CA ASP A 84 -14.52 -11.50 9.42
C ASP A 84 -14.19 -10.68 8.16
N SER A 85 -14.63 -11.14 6.99
CA SER A 85 -14.47 -10.37 5.74
C SER A 85 -15.51 -9.26 5.65
N PRO A 86 -15.26 -8.17 4.89
CA PRO A 86 -16.25 -7.13 4.65
C PRO A 86 -17.56 -7.72 4.12
N GLY A 87 -18.69 -7.37 4.75
CA GLY A 87 -20.01 -7.94 4.45
C GLY A 87 -20.30 -9.30 5.12
N GLY A 88 -19.37 -9.81 5.93
CA GLY A 88 -19.57 -11.00 6.76
C GLY A 88 -20.37 -10.70 8.04
N THR A 89 -20.77 -11.74 8.75
CA THR A 89 -21.63 -11.66 9.93
C THR A 89 -20.92 -11.19 11.22
N SER A 90 -19.59 -11.25 11.26
CA SER A 90 -18.77 -10.76 12.38
C SER A 90 -17.81 -9.65 11.98
N TYR A 91 -18.00 -9.05 10.80
CA TYR A 91 -17.19 -7.94 10.32
C TYR A 91 -17.25 -6.78 11.32
N GLU A 92 -16.07 -6.30 11.74
CA GLU A 92 -15.89 -5.20 12.72
C GLU A 92 -16.58 -5.41 14.09
N ARG A 93 -17.05 -6.64 14.39
CA ARG A 93 -17.76 -6.97 15.65
C ARG A 93 -16.95 -6.61 16.89
N TYR A 94 -15.62 -6.77 16.82
CA TYR A 94 -14.71 -6.54 17.94
C TYR A 94 -13.95 -5.21 17.83
N ASP A 95 -14.27 -4.35 16.87
CA ASP A 95 -13.55 -3.09 16.67
C ASP A 95 -13.82 -2.09 17.81
N CYS A 96 -14.96 -2.20 18.49
CA CYS A 96 -15.26 -1.43 19.68
C CYS A 96 -14.30 -1.66 20.86
N TYR A 97 -13.60 -2.80 20.89
CA TYR A 97 -12.62 -3.12 21.94
C TYR A 97 -11.18 -2.74 21.54
N LYS A 98 -10.96 -2.30 20.30
CA LYS A 98 -9.63 -1.90 19.80
C LYS A 98 -9.34 -0.44 20.17
N VAL A 99 -9.30 -0.15 21.47
CA VAL A 99 -8.93 1.18 21.98
C VAL A 99 -7.49 1.48 21.58
N PRO A 100 -7.21 2.65 20.96
CA PRO A 100 -5.86 2.94 20.51
C PRO A 100 -4.92 3.13 21.71
N GLU A 101 -3.67 2.74 21.51
CA GLU A 101 -2.67 2.66 22.59
C GLU A 101 -2.50 3.98 23.34
N TRP A 102 -2.57 5.13 22.66
CA TRP A 102 -2.31 6.44 23.23
C TRP A 102 -3.31 6.85 24.33
N CYS A 103 -4.53 6.31 24.35
CA CYS A 103 -5.50 6.57 25.43
C CYS A 103 -5.01 6.11 26.80
N LEU A 104 -4.05 5.18 26.86
CA LEU A 104 -3.44 4.73 28.13
C LEU A 104 -2.57 5.83 28.78
N ASP A 105 -2.16 6.85 28.02
CA ASP A 105 -1.40 7.97 28.57
C ASP A 105 -2.29 8.89 29.41
N ASP A 106 -3.60 8.88 29.20
CA ASP A 106 -4.58 9.72 29.92
C ASP A 106 -5.05 9.11 31.26
N TRP A 107 -4.67 7.88 31.58
CA TRP A 107 -5.06 7.21 32.82
C TRP A 107 -4.55 7.94 34.06
N HIS A 108 -5.34 7.91 35.15
CA HIS A 108 -4.96 8.55 36.40
C HIS A 108 -3.74 7.83 37.03
N PRO A 109 -2.80 8.54 37.68
CA PRO A 109 -1.61 7.90 38.25
C PRO A 109 -1.88 6.73 39.20
N SER A 110 -2.99 6.75 39.94
CA SER A 110 -3.39 5.62 40.81
C SER A 110 -3.72 4.35 40.02
N GLU A 111 -4.31 4.49 38.83
CA GLU A 111 -4.65 3.36 37.95
C GLU A 111 -3.39 2.82 37.27
N LYS A 112 -2.45 3.71 36.92
CA LYS A 112 -1.15 3.30 36.39
C LYS A 112 -0.30 2.56 37.41
N ALA A 113 -0.36 2.98 38.68
CA ALA A 113 0.34 2.33 39.79
C ALA A 113 -0.09 0.87 40.02
N MET A 114 -1.27 0.46 39.50
CA MET A 114 -1.71 -0.93 39.51
C MET A 114 -0.84 -1.83 38.61
N TYR A 115 -0.23 -1.27 37.56
CA TYR A 115 0.54 -2.01 36.55
C TYR A 115 1.95 -1.43 36.35
N PRO A 116 2.80 -1.42 37.40
CA PRO A 116 4.08 -0.70 37.37
C PRO A 116 5.04 -1.23 36.28
N ASP A 117 5.14 -2.55 36.13
CA ASP A 117 6.05 -3.17 35.15
C ASP A 117 5.65 -2.90 33.70
N TYR A 118 4.34 -2.84 33.43
CA TYR A 118 3.82 -2.56 32.08
C TYR A 118 4.14 -1.13 31.67
N PHE A 119 3.83 -0.16 32.53
CA PHE A 119 4.10 1.26 32.24
C PHE A 119 5.60 1.56 32.18
N ALA A 120 6.43 0.88 33.00
CA ALA A 120 7.89 1.00 32.89
C ALA A 120 8.42 0.52 31.52
N LYS A 121 7.93 -0.62 31.02
CA LYS A 121 8.29 -1.12 29.67
C LYS A 121 7.78 -0.18 28.57
N ARG A 122 6.55 0.32 28.70
CA ARG A 122 5.95 1.25 27.74
C ARG A 122 6.78 2.53 27.56
N GLU A 123 7.32 3.09 28.64
CA GLU A 123 8.19 4.27 28.55
C GLU A 123 9.48 4.01 27.77
N GLN A 124 10.02 2.78 27.84
CA GLN A 124 11.15 2.37 26.98
C GLN A 124 10.74 2.40 25.50
N TRP A 125 9.56 1.87 25.14
CA TRP A 125 9.03 1.92 23.78
C TRP A 125 8.77 3.34 23.27
N LYS A 126 8.21 4.21 24.11
CA LYS A 126 7.98 5.63 23.78
C LYS A 126 9.30 6.37 23.56
N LYS A 127 10.33 6.07 24.36
CA LYS A 127 11.68 6.59 24.15
C LYS A 127 12.25 6.15 22.80
N LEU A 128 12.18 4.85 22.49
CA LEU A 128 12.62 4.32 21.20
C LEU A 128 11.89 4.98 20.01
N ARG A 129 10.56 5.15 20.11
CA ARG A 129 9.75 5.81 19.07
C ARG A 129 10.14 7.28 18.86
N ARG A 130 10.43 8.03 19.93
CA ARG A 130 10.93 9.42 19.82
C ARG A 130 12.30 9.49 19.17
N GLU A 131 13.21 8.58 19.53
CA GLU A 131 14.57 8.53 18.96
C GLU A 131 14.59 8.06 17.50
N SER A 132 13.67 7.17 17.09
CA SER A 132 13.62 6.66 15.72
C SER A 132 12.98 7.65 14.74
N TRP A 133 12.01 8.45 15.21
CA TRP A 133 11.19 9.33 14.37
C TRP A 133 12.00 10.24 13.45
N GLU A 134 12.97 10.98 13.99
CA GLU A 134 13.78 11.89 13.17
C GLU A 134 14.60 11.16 12.10
N ARG A 135 15.06 9.94 12.39
CA ARG A 135 15.84 9.13 11.44
C ARG A 135 14.95 8.59 10.33
N GLU A 136 13.74 8.14 10.66
CA GLU A 136 12.75 7.64 9.69
C GLU A 136 12.28 8.77 8.77
N VAL A 137 11.97 9.94 9.32
CA VAL A 137 11.60 11.14 8.54
C VAL A 137 12.75 11.54 7.63
N ARG A 138 13.99 11.56 8.14
CA ARG A 138 15.19 11.86 7.35
C ARG A 138 15.38 10.88 6.21
N SER A 139 15.33 9.58 6.48
CA SER A 139 15.48 8.52 5.49
C SER A 139 14.40 8.60 4.42
N THR A 140 13.15 8.79 4.83
CA THR A 140 12.00 8.93 3.92
C THR A 140 12.17 10.16 3.03
N CYS A 141 12.49 11.32 3.61
CA CYS A 141 12.80 12.55 2.89
C CYS A 141 13.93 12.36 1.87
N THR A 142 15.06 11.75 2.28
CA THR A 142 16.17 11.48 1.36
C THR A 142 15.77 10.52 0.24
N SER A 143 14.98 9.48 0.53
CA SER A 143 14.57 8.51 -0.49
C SER A 143 13.57 9.11 -1.49
N ILE A 144 12.63 9.96 -1.03
CA ILE A 144 11.71 10.69 -1.91
C ILE A 144 12.49 11.66 -2.80
N PHE A 145 13.45 12.39 -2.23
CA PHE A 145 14.33 13.29 -2.96
C PHE A 145 15.15 12.55 -4.03
N LEU A 146 15.79 11.44 -3.67
CA LEU A 146 16.56 10.64 -4.63
C LEU A 146 15.66 10.09 -5.76
N ARG A 147 14.46 9.60 -5.45
CA ARG A 147 13.49 9.17 -6.47
C ARG A 147 13.08 10.30 -7.42
N TYR A 148 12.93 11.52 -6.91
CA TYR A 148 12.61 12.69 -7.73
C TYR A 148 13.77 13.04 -8.67
N VAL A 149 15.00 13.08 -8.14
CA VAL A 149 16.21 13.35 -8.92
C VAL A 149 16.43 12.28 -10.00
N ASP A 150 16.29 10.99 -9.67
CA ASP A 150 16.38 9.89 -10.62
C ASP A 150 15.32 10.01 -11.74
N GLY A 151 14.10 10.41 -11.37
CA GLY A 151 13.02 10.68 -12.33
C GLY A 151 13.33 11.86 -13.27
N PHE A 152 13.99 12.91 -12.77
CA PHE A 152 14.39 14.07 -13.55
C PHE A 152 15.49 13.75 -14.56
N TYR A 153 16.51 12.98 -14.15
CA TYR A 153 17.55 12.49 -15.06
C TYR A 153 17.00 11.53 -16.12
N ALA A 154 16.03 10.67 -15.75
CA ALA A 154 15.37 9.76 -16.69
C ALA A 154 14.57 10.48 -17.80
N GLN A 155 14.21 11.75 -17.61
CA GLN A 155 13.53 12.60 -18.60
C GLN A 155 14.49 13.31 -19.58
N GLY A 156 15.81 13.09 -19.48
CA GLY A 156 16.81 13.63 -20.42
C GLY A 156 17.29 15.04 -20.10
N ASN A 157 16.94 15.59 -18.93
CA ASN A 157 17.38 16.92 -18.49
C ASN A 157 18.77 16.83 -17.83
N ASN A 158 19.83 17.11 -18.59
CA ASN A 158 21.22 16.96 -18.16
C ASN A 158 21.90 18.29 -17.74
N SER A 159 21.17 19.39 -17.69
CA SER A 159 21.74 20.69 -17.32
C SER A 159 21.80 20.83 -15.78
N ASN A 160 22.97 21.17 -15.24
CA ASN A 160 23.16 21.35 -13.80
C ASN A 160 22.28 22.48 -13.21
N SER A 161 21.87 23.46 -14.02
CA SER A 161 20.98 24.55 -13.59
C SER A 161 19.56 24.07 -13.30
N ASP A 162 19.01 23.19 -14.14
CA ASP A 162 17.61 22.76 -14.00
C ASP A 162 17.43 21.82 -12.80
N ILE A 163 18.45 20.99 -12.53
CA ILE A 163 18.52 20.16 -11.32
C ILE A 163 18.55 21.08 -10.10
N LEU A 164 19.48 22.03 -10.03
CA LEU A 164 19.61 22.94 -8.88
C LEU A 164 18.35 23.78 -8.63
N LEU A 165 17.61 24.17 -9.66
CA LEU A 165 16.32 24.86 -9.53
C LEU A 165 15.25 23.94 -8.93
N GLY A 166 15.12 22.69 -9.41
CA GLY A 166 14.19 21.70 -8.83
C GLY A 166 14.54 21.33 -7.39
N LEU A 167 15.83 21.24 -7.05
CA LEU A 167 16.29 21.01 -5.67
C LEU A 167 16.01 22.21 -4.75
N ARG A 168 16.10 23.44 -5.28
CA ARG A 168 15.77 24.68 -4.55
C ARG A 168 14.27 24.76 -4.26
N GLU A 169 13.41 24.32 -5.17
CA GLU A 169 11.96 24.27 -4.98
C GLU A 169 11.54 23.20 -3.96
N MET A 170 12.14 22.00 -3.99
CA MET A 170 11.86 20.95 -3.00
C MET A 170 12.31 21.28 -1.58
N SER A 171 13.40 22.05 -1.42
CA SER A 171 13.90 22.49 -0.11
C SER A 171 12.84 23.20 0.73
N TRP A 172 11.90 23.91 0.10
CA TRP A 172 10.78 24.58 0.77
C TRP A 172 9.74 23.63 1.37
N TYR A 173 9.67 22.39 0.86
CA TYR A 173 8.76 21.34 1.32
C TYR A 173 9.40 20.39 2.33
N LEU A 174 10.69 20.54 2.61
CA LEU A 174 11.38 19.73 3.61
C LEU A 174 11.17 20.33 5.02
N PRO A 175 11.02 19.50 6.06
CA PRO A 175 10.96 19.97 7.44
C PRO A 175 12.16 20.88 7.76
N ILE A 176 11.94 21.92 8.57
CA ILE A 176 12.93 23.00 8.88
C ILE A 176 14.33 22.46 9.25
N GLY A 177 14.42 21.28 9.87
CA GLY A 177 15.70 20.63 10.18
C GLY A 177 16.56 20.23 8.96
N PHE A 178 15.96 20.01 7.78
CA PHE A 178 16.67 19.71 6.53
C PHE A 178 17.16 20.95 5.80
N GLN A 179 16.42 22.06 5.88
CA GLN A 179 16.82 23.34 5.31
C GLN A 179 18.15 23.83 5.94
N ASN A 180 18.34 23.58 7.24
CA ASN A 180 19.59 23.89 7.93
C ASN A 180 20.78 23.03 7.46
N ALA A 181 20.58 21.76 7.12
CA ALA A 181 21.65 20.90 6.57
C ALA A 181 22.01 21.28 5.11
N TYR A 182 21.04 21.72 4.32
CA TYR A 182 21.28 22.26 2.98
C TYR A 182 22.02 23.61 3.03
N SER A 183 21.64 24.50 3.96
CA SER A 183 22.34 25.76 4.23
C SER A 183 23.79 25.53 4.70
N ALA A 184 24.01 24.60 5.62
CA ALA A 184 25.35 24.26 6.10
C ALA A 184 26.23 23.65 4.98
N SER A 185 25.67 22.82 4.10
CA SER A 185 26.41 22.26 2.97
C SER A 185 26.67 23.26 1.83
N SER A 186 25.78 24.24 1.61
CA SER A 186 26.07 25.35 0.67
C SER A 186 27.11 26.31 1.24
N GLN A 187 27.09 26.57 2.54
CA GLN A 187 28.12 27.37 3.23
C GLN A 187 29.49 26.68 3.21
N LEU A 188 29.55 25.35 3.37
CA LEU A 188 30.80 24.58 3.24
C LEU A 188 31.36 24.56 1.82
N ARG A 189 30.50 24.55 0.79
CA ARG A 189 30.94 24.69 -0.62
C ARG A 189 31.50 26.08 -0.91
N HIS A 190 30.80 27.15 -0.47
CA HIS A 190 31.32 28.51 -0.59
C HIS A 190 32.60 28.75 0.22
N ALA A 191 32.76 28.12 1.39
CA ALA A 191 33.97 28.21 2.19
C ALA A 191 35.17 27.51 1.52
N ASN A 192 34.94 26.39 0.83
CA ASN A 192 35.99 25.69 0.09
C ASN A 192 36.41 26.40 -1.20
N ASP A 193 35.53 27.19 -1.81
CA ASP A 193 35.87 28.06 -2.94
C ASP A 193 36.65 29.32 -2.50
N PHE A 194 36.42 29.80 -1.27
CA PHE A 194 37.19 30.90 -0.67
C PHE A 194 38.63 30.51 -0.27
N LEU A 195 38.88 29.25 0.05
CA LEU A 195 40.21 28.73 0.42
C LEU A 195 41.08 28.35 -0.79
N LYS A 196 40.59 28.56 -2.02
CA LYS A 196 41.30 28.26 -3.27
C LYS A 196 41.81 29.50 -4.02
N ASN A 197 41.76 30.68 -3.40
CA ASN A 197 42.39 31.91 -3.90
C ASN A 197 43.48 32.39 -2.93
#